data_AF-A0A8C5WTZ8-F1
#
_entry.id   AF-A0A8C5WTZ8-F1
#
_cell.length_a   1.000
_cell.length_b   1.000
_cell.length_c   1.000
_cell.angle_alpha   90.00
_cell.angle_beta   90.00
_cell.angle_gamma   90.00
#
_symmetry.space_group_name_H-M   'P 1'
#
loop_
_entity.id
_entity.type
_entity.pdbx_description
1 polymer ?
#
loop_
_entity_poly.entity_id
_entity_poly.type
_entity_poly.pdbx_seq_one_letter_code
_entity_poly.pdbx_strand_id
1 'polypeptide(L)'
;AYRPGVSRISSRVLLRFPQRVKNQGTVDFLPVKPRHQWEWHSCHQHYHSMEAFSNYDLLDAVSHEKVAEGHKASFCLEDTSCDAGVRRRYACTAHIQGLSPGCYDTYHANIDCQWIDITDVPPGNYILKVTVNPDFLVAESDFSNNVVQCDIMYTGVYVDTHNCQITRYPQGQYNLDWRILLAG
;
A
#
# COMPACT_ATOMS: atom_id res chain seq x y z
N ALA A 1 -47.95 11.37 -16.32
CA ALA A 1 -47.01 10.43 -16.95
C ALA A 1 -45.89 10.13 -15.96
N TYR A 2 -45.99 8.99 -15.25
CA TYR A 2 -44.97 8.53 -14.31
C TYR A 2 -43.95 7.72 -15.13
N ARG A 3 -42.67 8.10 -15.12
CA ARG A 3 -41.59 7.31 -15.71
C ARG A 3 -40.95 6.50 -14.59
N PRO A 4 -41.22 5.17 -14.49
CA PRO A 4 -40.47 4.31 -13.61
C PRO A 4 -39.15 3.91 -14.30
N GLY A 5 -38.05 4.00 -13.57
CA GLY A 5 -36.75 3.51 -14.02
C GLY A 5 -35.70 4.61 -14.03
N VAL A 6 -34.91 4.69 -12.96
CA VAL A 6 -33.52 4.22 -12.92
C VAL A 6 -33.08 4.33 -11.45
N SER A 7 -33.20 3.25 -10.67
CA SER A 7 -32.26 3.08 -9.55
C SER A 7 -30.96 2.60 -10.19
N ARG A 8 -30.10 3.53 -10.59
CA ARG A 8 -28.73 3.18 -10.99
C ARG A 8 -28.05 2.78 -9.69
N ILE A 9 -28.14 1.50 -9.34
CA ILE A 9 -27.20 0.91 -8.40
C ILE A 9 -25.85 1.04 -9.11
N SER A 10 -25.11 2.11 -8.81
CA SER A 10 -23.77 2.32 -9.34
C SER A 10 -22.87 1.34 -8.61
N SER A 11 -22.62 0.17 -9.19
CA SER A 11 -21.64 -0.77 -8.67
C SER A 11 -20.24 -0.17 -8.84
N ARG A 12 -19.42 -0.24 -7.79
CA ARG A 12 -18.00 0.12 -7.84
C ARG A 12 -17.18 -1.16 -8.04
N VAL A 13 -16.16 -1.09 -8.89
CA VAL A 13 -15.21 -2.18 -9.07
C VAL A 13 -13.91 -1.79 -8.37
N LEU A 14 -13.55 -2.55 -7.34
CA LEU A 14 -12.41 -2.23 -6.47
C LEU A 14 -11.31 -3.28 -6.65
N LEU A 15 -10.16 -2.87 -7.18
CA LEU A 15 -8.97 -3.70 -7.22
C LEU A 15 -8.35 -3.75 -5.83
N ARG A 16 -8.58 -4.85 -5.12
CA ARG A 16 -8.05 -5.12 -3.78
C ARG A 16 -6.81 -6.01 -3.87
N PHE A 17 -5.81 -5.72 -3.04
CA PHE A 17 -4.57 -6.49 -2.98
C PHE A 17 -3.94 -6.40 -1.58
N PRO A 18 -3.22 -7.43 -1.12
CA PRO A 18 -2.49 -7.34 0.14
C PRO A 18 -1.24 -6.47 -0.01
N GLN A 19 -0.81 -5.87 1.09
CA GLN A 19 0.44 -5.14 1.19
C GLN A 19 1.20 -5.64 2.40
N ARG A 20 2.49 -5.93 2.22
CA ARG A 20 3.39 -6.27 3.31
C ARG A 20 4.65 -5.45 3.17
N VAL A 21 4.99 -4.70 4.22
CA VAL A 21 6.14 -3.81 4.26
C VAL A 21 7.06 -4.27 5.37
N LYS A 22 8.33 -4.54 5.04
CA LYS A 22 9.34 -4.94 6.01
C LYS A 22 10.24 -3.76 6.35
N ASN A 23 10.52 -3.51 7.63
CA ASN A 23 11.68 -2.70 8.00
C ASN A 23 12.94 -3.59 8.00
N GLN A 24 13.73 -3.51 6.94
CA GLN A 24 15.03 -4.18 6.81
C GLN A 24 16.19 -3.34 7.38
N GLY A 25 15.89 -2.12 7.84
CA GLY A 25 16.86 -1.19 8.35
C GLY A 25 17.37 -1.55 9.74
N THR A 26 18.16 -0.67 10.33
CA THR A 26 18.78 -0.87 11.65
C THR A 26 18.09 -0.10 12.77
N VAL A 27 17.20 0.83 12.44
CA VAL A 27 16.47 1.66 13.41
C VAL A 27 14.96 1.58 13.21
N ASP A 28 14.21 2.11 14.16
CA ASP A 28 12.75 2.14 14.11
C ASP A 28 12.27 3.09 13.02
N PHE A 29 11.37 2.60 12.16
CA PHE A 29 10.62 3.47 11.27
C PHE A 29 9.50 4.10 12.09
N LEU A 30 9.60 5.41 12.33
CA LEU A 30 8.66 6.15 13.17
C LEU A 30 7.89 7.18 12.34
N PRO A 31 6.59 7.40 12.64
CA PRO A 31 5.83 8.45 11.98
C PRO A 31 6.38 9.84 12.32
N VAL A 32 6.40 10.73 11.32
CA VAL A 32 6.92 12.10 11.43
C VAL A 32 5.97 13.02 12.17
N LYS A 33 4.65 12.82 12.00
CA LYS A 33 3.66 13.69 12.63
C LYS A 33 3.69 13.46 14.15
N PRO A 34 3.85 14.52 14.97
CA PRO A 34 3.69 14.39 16.41
C PRO A 34 2.26 13.96 16.74
N ARG A 35 2.06 13.22 17.85
CA ARG A 35 0.78 12.58 18.20
C ARG A 35 -0.45 13.50 18.16
N HIS A 36 -0.28 14.79 18.41
CA HIS A 36 -1.38 15.78 18.38
C HIS A 36 -1.86 16.13 16.97
N GLN A 37 -1.13 15.74 15.91
CA GLN A 37 -1.47 15.92 14.50
C GLN A 37 -1.98 14.63 13.86
N TRP A 38 -2.17 13.57 14.64
CA TRP A 38 -2.70 12.32 14.11
C TRP A 38 -4.20 12.46 13.88
N GLU A 39 -4.67 12.00 12.74
CA GLU A 39 -6.06 12.14 12.31
C GLU A 39 -6.83 10.85 12.62
N TRP A 40 -7.98 10.96 13.26
CA TRP A 40 -8.84 9.79 13.51
C TRP A 40 -9.56 9.38 12.22
N HIS A 41 -9.41 8.12 11.82
CA HIS A 41 -10.07 7.61 10.63
C HIS A 41 -11.26 6.73 10.99
N SER A 42 -12.47 7.23 10.73
CA SER A 42 -13.74 6.61 11.14
C SER A 42 -13.98 5.23 10.50
N CYS A 43 -13.47 4.97 9.29
CA CYS A 43 -13.59 3.66 8.66
C CYS A 43 -12.78 2.57 9.39
N HIS A 44 -11.76 2.96 10.15
CA HIS A 44 -10.73 2.06 10.66
C HIS A 44 -10.58 2.05 12.17
N GLN A 45 -11.28 2.97 12.85
CA GLN A 45 -11.35 3.06 14.30
C GLN A 45 -9.97 3.20 14.97
N HIS A 46 -9.04 3.91 14.33
CA HIS A 46 -7.75 4.27 14.91
C HIS A 46 -7.17 5.55 14.28
N TYR A 47 -6.06 6.03 14.86
CA TYR A 47 -5.36 7.24 14.42
C TYR A 47 -4.37 6.96 13.29
N HIS A 48 -4.38 7.82 12.28
CA HIS A 48 -3.47 7.88 11.15
C HIS A 48 -2.30 8.82 11.49
N SER A 49 -1.08 8.31 11.43
CA SER A 49 0.14 9.02 11.83
C SER A 49 0.93 9.60 10.65
N MET A 50 0.49 9.34 9.42
CA MET A 50 1.01 9.92 8.18
C MET A 50 -0.15 10.28 7.24
N GLU A 51 0.04 11.15 6.26
CA GLU A 51 -1.04 11.44 5.30
C GLU A 51 -1.19 10.30 4.29
N ALA A 52 -0.08 9.84 3.71
CA ALA A 52 -0.02 8.62 2.91
C ALA A 52 1.19 7.78 3.32
N PHE A 53 0.96 6.53 3.76
CA PHE A 53 2.06 5.59 3.97
C PHE A 53 2.54 4.98 2.65
N SER A 54 1.60 4.78 1.72
CA SER A 54 1.89 4.28 0.38
C SER A 54 0.90 4.79 -0.66
N ASN A 55 1.39 5.03 -1.87
CA ASN A 55 0.59 5.40 -3.04
C ASN A 55 0.39 4.18 -3.95
N TYR A 56 -0.80 4.07 -4.55
CA TYR A 56 -1.20 2.99 -5.45
C TYR A 56 -1.55 3.58 -6.81
N ASP A 57 -0.76 3.28 -7.83
CA ASP A 57 -1.03 3.70 -9.20
C ASP A 57 -1.35 2.47 -10.05
N LEU A 58 -2.39 2.56 -10.88
CA LEU A 58 -2.60 1.64 -11.98
C LEU A 58 -2.16 2.35 -13.26
N LEU A 59 -1.18 1.79 -13.95
CA LEU A 59 -0.60 2.35 -15.17
C LEU A 59 -1.04 1.52 -16.38
N ASP A 60 -1.30 2.16 -17.50
CA ASP A 60 -1.45 1.47 -18.79
C ASP A 60 -0.13 0.75 -19.15
N ALA A 61 -0.21 -0.51 -19.56
CA ALA A 61 1.00 -1.30 -19.83
C ALA A 61 1.78 -0.85 -21.07
N VAL A 62 1.18 -0.06 -21.97
CA VAL A 62 1.82 0.40 -23.21
C VAL A 62 2.30 1.84 -23.08
N SER A 63 1.44 2.75 -22.63
CA SER A 63 1.79 4.17 -22.50
C SER A 63 2.52 4.48 -21.20
N HIS A 64 2.43 3.61 -20.19
CA HIS A 64 2.88 3.84 -18.82
C HIS A 64 2.20 5.04 -18.14
N GLU A 65 1.13 5.57 -18.73
CA GLU A 65 0.34 6.64 -18.12
C GLU A 65 -0.54 6.09 -17.01
N LYS A 66 -0.73 6.91 -15.97
CA LYS A 66 -1.61 6.57 -14.85
C LYS A 66 -3.07 6.62 -15.30
N VAL A 67 -3.77 5.49 -15.21
CA VAL A 67 -5.19 5.36 -15.60
C VAL A 67 -6.13 5.34 -14.39
N ALA A 68 -5.63 4.95 -13.22
CA ALA A 68 -6.34 5.06 -11.97
C ALA A 68 -5.35 5.24 -10.83
N GLU A 69 -5.82 5.82 -9.74
CA GLU A 69 -5.06 5.94 -8.51
C GLU A 69 -5.90 5.51 -7.31
N GLY A 70 -5.21 4.94 -6.35
CA GLY A 70 -5.68 4.76 -5.00
C GLY A 70 -4.58 5.23 -4.07
N HIS A 71 -4.91 5.35 -2.81
CA HIS A 71 -3.91 5.72 -1.82
C HIS A 71 -4.23 5.03 -0.53
N LYS A 72 -3.14 4.74 0.17
CA LYS A 72 -3.23 4.36 1.56
C LYS A 72 -3.03 5.59 2.41
N ALA A 73 -4.14 6.29 2.65
CA ALA A 73 -4.22 7.20 3.79
C ALA A 73 -3.84 6.39 5.04
N SER A 74 -2.79 6.83 5.75
CA SER A 74 -1.94 5.94 6.55
C SER A 74 -2.73 5.03 7.47
N PHE A 75 -2.63 3.72 7.35
CA PHE A 75 -3.05 2.90 8.48
C PHE A 75 -2.02 3.00 9.61
N CYS A 76 -2.42 2.59 10.80
CA CYS A 76 -1.55 2.55 11.94
C CYS A 76 -0.32 1.65 11.70
N LEU A 77 0.88 2.21 11.89
CA LEU A 77 2.14 1.48 11.77
C LEU A 77 2.34 0.55 12.98
N GLU A 78 2.37 -0.76 12.76
CA GLU A 78 2.61 -1.74 13.81
C GLU A 78 3.43 -2.96 13.38
N ASP A 79 3.96 -3.68 14.37
CA ASP A 79 4.70 -4.91 14.17
C ASP A 79 3.72 -6.11 14.05
N THR A 80 3.11 -6.30 12.87
CA THR A 80 2.15 -7.39 12.61
C THR A 80 2.76 -8.79 12.68
N SER A 81 4.03 -8.91 12.27
CA SER A 81 4.87 -10.11 12.37
C SER A 81 6.35 -9.71 12.34
N CYS A 82 7.26 -10.59 12.77
CA CYS A 82 8.70 -10.32 12.73
C CYS A 82 9.48 -11.58 12.37
N ASP A 83 10.74 -11.38 11.95
CA ASP A 83 11.71 -12.45 11.77
C ASP A 83 11.92 -13.23 13.09
N ALA A 84 12.39 -14.47 12.98
CA ALA A 84 12.59 -15.35 14.13
C ALA A 84 13.54 -14.71 15.15
N GLY A 85 13.13 -14.68 16.42
CA GLY A 85 13.90 -14.08 17.52
C GLY A 85 13.71 -12.57 17.72
N VAL A 86 13.02 -11.89 16.79
CA VAL A 86 12.67 -10.47 16.93
C VAL A 86 11.36 -10.31 17.69
N ARG A 87 11.35 -9.42 18.69
CA ARG A 87 10.14 -9.10 19.47
C ARG A 87 9.42 -7.90 18.88
N ARG A 88 8.10 -8.02 18.77
CA ARG A 88 7.19 -6.90 18.44
C ARG A 88 7.25 -5.85 19.54
N ARG A 89 7.22 -4.57 19.16
CA ARG A 89 7.22 -3.40 20.06
C ARG A 89 6.08 -2.44 19.78
N TYR A 90 5.68 -2.28 18.52
CA TYR A 90 4.62 -1.36 18.14
C TYR A 90 3.31 -2.09 17.92
N ALA A 91 2.24 -1.53 18.47
CA ALA A 91 0.89 -2.07 18.38
C ALA A 91 -0.11 -0.92 18.42
N CYS A 92 -0.98 -0.87 17.42
CA CYS A 92 -1.99 0.19 17.28
C CYS A 92 -2.92 0.28 18.49
N THR A 93 -3.27 -0.88 19.03
CA THR A 93 -4.11 -1.05 20.23
C THR A 93 -3.47 -0.50 21.49
N ALA A 94 -2.14 -0.37 21.53
CA ALA A 94 -1.38 0.22 22.63
C ALA A 94 -1.08 1.72 22.42
N HIS A 95 -1.63 2.34 21.36
CA HIS A 95 -1.43 3.74 21.01
C HIS A 95 0.04 4.16 20.81
N ILE A 96 0.88 3.21 20.41
CA ILE A 96 2.27 3.43 19.99
C ILE A 96 2.44 2.91 18.57
N GLN A 97 2.98 3.74 17.69
CA GLN A 97 3.14 3.42 16.27
C GLN A 97 4.59 3.44 15.86
N GLY A 98 4.92 2.54 14.95
CA GLY A 98 6.25 2.37 14.40
C GLY A 98 6.39 0.98 13.78
N LEU A 99 7.51 0.77 13.10
CA LEU A 99 7.88 -0.54 12.57
C LEU A 99 9.31 -0.86 12.97
N SER A 100 9.47 -1.87 13.82
CA SER A 100 10.77 -2.31 14.35
C SER A 100 11.66 -2.94 13.27
N PRO A 101 13.00 -2.82 13.37
CA PRO A 101 13.93 -3.61 12.56
C PRO A 101 13.60 -5.10 12.57
N GLY A 102 13.54 -5.71 11.38
CA GLY A 102 13.19 -7.13 11.21
C GLY A 102 11.70 -7.45 11.38
N CYS A 103 10.85 -6.46 11.63
CA CYS A 103 9.40 -6.61 11.67
C CYS A 103 8.74 -6.18 10.35
N TYR A 104 7.48 -6.59 10.21
CA TYR A 104 6.65 -6.36 9.05
C TYR A 104 5.34 -5.70 9.49
N ASP A 105 4.89 -4.74 8.70
CA ASP A 105 3.52 -4.24 8.72
C ASP A 105 2.75 -4.86 7.55
N THR A 106 1.72 -5.65 7.85
CA THR A 106 1.00 -6.49 6.89
C THR A 106 -0.48 -6.13 6.88
N TYR A 107 -0.94 -5.68 5.72
CA TYR A 107 -2.32 -5.35 5.45
C TYR A 107 -2.93 -6.34 4.47
N HIS A 108 -3.96 -7.04 4.92
CA HIS A 108 -4.70 -8.01 4.13
C HIS A 108 -5.68 -7.32 3.14
N ALA A 109 -5.95 -7.93 1.99
CA ALA A 109 -6.80 -7.36 0.94
C ALA A 109 -8.26 -7.10 1.34
N ASN A 110 -8.73 -7.74 2.43
CA ASN A 110 -10.07 -7.57 2.97
C ASN A 110 -10.19 -6.33 3.87
N ILE A 111 -9.08 -5.66 4.20
CA ILE A 111 -9.09 -4.44 5.01
C ILE A 111 -9.70 -3.29 4.20
N ASP A 112 -10.49 -2.45 4.87
CA ASP A 112 -11.12 -1.30 4.24
C ASP A 112 -10.10 -0.22 3.81
N CYS A 113 -10.46 0.57 2.80
CA CYS A 113 -9.64 1.59 2.14
C CYS A 113 -8.25 1.11 1.67
N GLN A 114 -8.17 -0.14 1.18
CA GLN A 114 -6.99 -0.74 0.54
C GLN A 114 -7.36 -1.26 -0.86
N TRP A 115 -7.64 -0.33 -1.76
CA TRP A 115 -7.98 -0.64 -3.14
C TRP A 115 -7.67 0.53 -4.06
N ILE A 116 -7.54 0.22 -5.35
CA ILE A 116 -7.68 1.18 -6.43
C ILE A 116 -9.11 1.04 -6.95
N ASP A 117 -9.81 2.16 -7.12
CA ASP A 117 -11.08 2.14 -7.81
C ASP A 117 -10.85 2.04 -9.31
N ILE A 118 -11.36 0.97 -9.92
CA ILE A 118 -11.20 0.68 -11.35
C ILE A 118 -12.55 0.65 -12.07
N THR A 119 -13.57 1.31 -11.50
CA THR A 119 -14.94 1.31 -12.05
C THR A 119 -14.99 1.79 -13.50
N ASP A 120 -14.16 2.78 -13.84
CA ASP A 120 -14.12 3.38 -15.19
C ASP A 120 -12.91 2.91 -16.02
N VAL A 121 -12.13 1.94 -15.53
CA VAL A 121 -10.99 1.36 -16.25
C VAL A 121 -11.50 0.24 -17.16
N PRO A 122 -11.21 0.25 -18.47
CA PRO A 122 -11.64 -0.82 -19.36
C PRO A 122 -10.83 -2.12 -19.14
N PRO A 123 -11.29 -3.26 -19.66
CA PRO A 123 -10.45 -4.47 -19.72
C PRO A 123 -9.17 -4.21 -20.53
N GLY A 124 -8.05 -4.77 -20.06
CA GLY A 124 -6.74 -4.52 -20.65
C GLY A 124 -5.58 -5.05 -19.79
N ASN A 125 -4.37 -4.75 -20.24
CA ASN A 125 -3.14 -5.03 -19.51
C ASN A 125 -2.64 -3.74 -18.86
N TYR A 126 -2.28 -3.85 -17.59
CA TYR A 126 -1.88 -2.74 -16.74
C TYR A 126 -0.67 -3.11 -15.90
N ILE A 127 -0.06 -2.11 -15.28
CA ILE A 127 0.97 -2.27 -14.27
C ILE A 127 0.43 -1.71 -12.96
N LEU A 128 0.29 -2.55 -11.93
CA LEU A 128 0.08 -2.08 -10.57
C LEU A 128 1.42 -1.62 -10.03
N LYS A 129 1.57 -0.31 -9.82
CA LYS A 129 2.71 0.29 -9.15
C LYS A 129 2.28 0.73 -7.77
N VAL A 130 3.08 0.41 -6.77
CA VAL A 130 2.86 0.94 -5.43
C VAL A 130 4.19 1.37 -4.86
N THR A 131 4.15 2.52 -4.21
CA THR A 131 5.34 3.19 -3.66
C THR A 131 5.11 3.39 -2.17
N VAL A 132 6.03 2.93 -1.32
CA VAL A 132 6.01 3.18 0.13
C VAL A 132 6.85 4.42 0.44
N ASN A 133 6.41 5.24 1.40
CA ASN A 133 7.07 6.50 1.76
C ASN A 133 7.37 7.38 0.51
N PRO A 134 6.37 7.63 -0.36
CA PRO A 134 6.58 8.25 -1.67
C PRO A 134 7.12 9.68 -1.61
N ASP A 135 6.81 10.40 -0.52
CA ASP A 135 7.20 11.79 -0.31
C ASP A 135 8.47 11.93 0.54
N PHE A 136 9.15 10.82 0.84
CA PHE A 136 10.39 10.79 1.61
C PHE A 136 10.28 11.46 3.00
N LEU A 137 9.09 11.40 3.60
CA LEU A 137 8.82 12.08 4.88
C LEU A 137 9.60 11.41 6.02
N VAL A 138 9.70 10.08 5.99
CA VAL A 138 10.50 9.33 6.97
C VAL A 138 11.87 9.03 6.38
N ALA A 139 12.92 9.20 7.17
CA ALA A 139 14.28 8.89 6.73
C ALA A 139 14.48 7.38 6.56
N GLU A 140 15.14 7.01 5.47
CA GLU A 140 15.53 5.64 5.15
C GLU A 140 16.98 5.61 4.69
N SER A 141 17.69 4.53 5.00
CA SER A 141 19.03 4.23 4.53
C SER A 141 19.08 3.84 3.04
N ASP A 142 17.95 3.43 2.45
CA ASP A 142 17.83 3.13 1.02
C ASP A 142 16.39 3.31 0.56
N PHE A 143 16.18 4.23 -0.38
CA PHE A 143 14.89 4.47 -1.01
C PHE A 143 14.73 3.74 -2.35
N SER A 144 15.78 3.07 -2.85
CA SER A 144 15.76 2.43 -4.17
C SER A 144 14.86 1.20 -4.23
N ASN A 145 14.38 0.70 -3.08
CA ASN A 145 13.58 -0.51 -2.96
C ASN A 145 12.12 -0.26 -2.52
N ASN A 146 11.70 1.01 -2.50
CA ASN A 146 10.37 1.42 -2.03
C ASN A 146 9.24 1.17 -3.04
N VAL A 147 9.58 0.81 -4.28
CA VAL A 147 8.63 0.60 -5.38
C VAL A 147 8.50 -0.88 -5.69
N VAL A 148 7.27 -1.37 -5.78
CA VAL A 148 6.95 -2.67 -6.39
C VAL A 148 6.02 -2.44 -7.56
N GLN A 149 6.29 -3.16 -8.65
CA GLN A 149 5.45 -3.25 -9.82
C GLN A 149 4.99 -4.69 -10.05
N CYS A 150 3.74 -4.86 -10.43
CA CYS A 150 3.17 -6.13 -10.85
C CYS A 150 2.45 -5.94 -12.17
N ASP A 151 2.51 -6.95 -13.03
CA ASP A 151 1.67 -7.01 -14.23
C ASP A 151 0.24 -7.39 -13.84
N ILE A 152 -0.73 -6.72 -14.45
CA ILE A 152 -2.16 -6.89 -14.19
C ILE A 152 -2.87 -7.16 -15.51
N MET A 153 -3.58 -8.28 -15.58
CA MET A 153 -4.51 -8.56 -16.68
C MET A 153 -5.95 -8.42 -16.16
N TYR A 154 -6.68 -7.41 -16.63
CA TYR A 154 -8.07 -7.17 -16.25
C TYR A 154 -9.01 -7.53 -17.39
N THR A 155 -9.96 -8.44 -17.14
CA THR A 155 -10.90 -8.94 -18.16
C THR A 155 -12.28 -8.25 -18.13
N GLY A 156 -12.50 -7.32 -17.22
CA GLY A 156 -13.83 -6.77 -16.91
C GLY A 156 -14.56 -7.56 -15.82
N VAL A 157 -14.21 -8.83 -15.61
CA VAL A 157 -14.88 -9.73 -14.65
C VAL A 157 -13.92 -10.20 -13.55
N TYR A 158 -12.68 -10.51 -13.91
CA TYR A 158 -11.64 -10.91 -12.97
C TYR A 158 -10.32 -10.23 -13.31
N VAL A 159 -9.42 -10.23 -12.33
CA VAL A 159 -8.05 -9.71 -12.44
C VAL A 159 -7.08 -10.85 -12.17
N ASP A 160 -6.09 -10.99 -13.05
CA ASP A 160 -4.90 -11.80 -12.80
C ASP A 160 -3.71 -10.88 -12.49
N THR A 161 -2.85 -11.31 -11.57
CA THR A 161 -1.68 -10.55 -11.13
C THR A 161 -0.46 -11.45 -11.19
N HIS A 162 0.56 -11.01 -11.90
CA HIS A 162 1.79 -11.78 -12.07
C HIS A 162 3.02 -10.88 -12.11
N ASN A 163 4.21 -11.49 -12.09
CA ASN A 163 5.50 -10.81 -12.20
C ASN A 163 5.69 -9.63 -11.21
N CYS A 164 5.19 -9.76 -9.98
CA CYS A 164 5.42 -8.78 -8.93
C CYS A 164 6.91 -8.72 -8.56
N GLN A 165 7.50 -7.53 -8.68
CA GLN A 165 8.93 -7.30 -8.40
C GLN A 165 9.17 -5.95 -7.75
N ILE A 166 10.14 -5.91 -6.83
CA ILE A 166 10.71 -4.66 -6.36
C ILE A 166 11.47 -4.02 -7.50
N THR A 167 11.02 -2.85 -7.94
CA THR A 167 11.71 -2.07 -8.96
C THR A 167 12.89 -1.36 -8.30
N ARG A 168 14.05 -2.03 -8.27
CA ARG A 168 15.29 -1.38 -7.88
C ARG A 168 15.77 -0.48 -9.01
N TYR A 169 15.89 0.82 -8.76
CA TYR A 169 16.80 1.64 -9.57
C TYR A 169 18.19 1.00 -9.43
N PRO A 170 18.92 0.80 -10.54
CA PRO A 170 19.71 -0.40 -10.75
C PRO A 170 20.80 -0.61 -9.71
N GLN A 171 20.57 -1.56 -8.79
CA GLN A 171 21.55 -2.55 -8.31
C GLN A 171 20.79 -3.76 -7.70
N GLY A 172 20.91 -4.92 -8.35
CA GLY A 172 20.78 -6.22 -7.70
C GLY A 172 19.40 -6.87 -7.71
N GLN A 173 19.24 -7.83 -8.62
CA GLN A 173 18.11 -8.74 -8.76
C GLN A 173 18.03 -9.70 -7.55
N TYR A 174 16.96 -9.61 -6.78
CA TYR A 174 16.50 -10.72 -5.94
C TYR A 174 15.01 -10.91 -6.19
N ASN A 175 14.66 -12.12 -6.64
CA ASN A 175 13.30 -12.62 -6.60
C ASN A 175 12.82 -12.56 -5.15
N LEU A 176 11.61 -12.03 -4.94
CA LEU A 176 10.56 -12.46 -4.02
C LEU A 176 9.59 -11.29 -3.72
N ASP A 177 8.34 -11.66 -3.46
CA ASP A 177 7.06 -10.94 -3.30
C ASP A 177 6.97 -9.84 -2.19
N TRP A 178 7.99 -9.01 -1.98
CA TRP A 178 8.08 -8.16 -0.78
C TRP A 178 8.22 -6.66 -1.08
N ARG A 179 7.73 -5.78 -0.19
CA ARG A 179 8.17 -4.37 -0.15
C ARG A 179 9.14 -4.18 1.01
N ILE A 180 10.19 -3.42 0.76
CA ILE A 180 11.24 -3.17 1.73
C ILE A 180 11.18 -1.68 2.07
N LEU A 181 11.23 -1.39 3.35
CA LEU A 181 11.69 -0.11 3.89
C LEU A 181 13.04 -0.39 4.54
N LEU A 182 14.01 0.49 4.32
CA LEU A 182 15.30 0.41 5.01
C LEU A 182 15.37 1.61 5.95
N ALA A 183 14.84 1.54 7.18
CA ALA A 183 14.99 2.66 8.14
C ALA A 183 16.47 2.83 8.57
N GLY A 184 17.02 4.04 8.38
CA GLY A 184 18.42 4.40 8.65
C GLY A 184 18.58 5.23 9.92
#